data_AF-A0A1E4I4A7-F1
#
_entry.id   AF-A0A1E4I4A7-F1
#
_cell.length_a   1.000
_cell.length_b   1.000
_cell.length_c   1.000
_cell.angle_alpha   90.00
_cell.angle_beta   90.00
_cell.angle_gamma   90.00
#
_symmetry.space_group_name_H-M   'P 1'
#
loop_
_entity.id
_entity.type
_entity.pdbx_description
1 polymer ?
#
loop_
_entity_poly.entity_id
_entity_poly.type
_entity_poly.pdbx_seq_one_letter_code
_entity_poly.pdbx_strand_id
1 'polypeptide(L)'
;MTASTKSTPTASSGPAATEAEPSFEDLAERVDRAVEAAAALDGAAGEAAAELQAAIEEVHRVGLRRIVRAMRERPETRELLFTLVDDPVVHLLLSLHGIVRPDPVTHAQQVLTVVRPQLQSHGGDVAFDHVADGVAYVRLEGACNGCSMSAVTLRNLVEEALVAQVPAIHAVEVLPNEPTPTLISVESMFPRAAALPPGWVDGLGTDDVAPGALVAVHLAADDGTGADVVVVNVDNRISAYRNACAHEGLPLDGALLDVAAGTLTCPWHGFCYDATSGECLSAPGAQLEQLPVRVDGDRIWVRVHT
;
A
#
# COMPACT_ATOMS: atom_id res chain seq x y z
N MET A 1 -71.82 44.47 -5.02
CA MET A 1 -70.52 45.04 -4.61
C MET A 1 -69.84 44.01 -3.73
N THR A 2 -68.63 43.64 -4.14
CA THR A 2 -67.90 42.40 -3.89
C THR A 2 -67.30 42.29 -2.49
N ALA A 3 -67.47 41.14 -1.83
CA ALA A 3 -66.77 40.76 -0.62
C ALA A 3 -65.35 40.28 -0.98
N SER A 4 -64.31 40.94 -0.45
CA SER A 4 -62.91 40.48 -0.52
C SER A 4 -62.50 39.89 0.82
N THR A 5 -62.18 38.61 0.80
CA THR A 5 -61.56 37.82 1.85
C THR A 5 -60.11 38.28 2.06
N LYS A 6 -59.74 38.58 3.32
CA LYS A 6 -58.39 38.95 3.72
C LYS A 6 -57.67 37.69 4.20
N SER A 7 -56.75 37.18 3.38
CA SER A 7 -55.88 36.04 3.71
C SER A 7 -54.75 36.48 4.62
N THR A 8 -54.57 35.75 5.73
CA THR A 8 -53.45 35.84 6.67
C THR A 8 -52.17 35.30 6.03
N PRO A 9 -51.00 35.96 6.14
CA PRO A 9 -49.76 35.40 5.63
C PRO A 9 -49.20 34.37 6.62
N THR A 10 -49.02 33.15 6.13
CA THR A 10 -48.32 32.05 6.77
C THR A 10 -46.84 32.39 6.91
N ALA A 11 -46.30 32.36 8.13
CA ALA A 11 -44.86 32.44 8.36
C ALA A 11 -44.18 31.21 7.76
N SER A 12 -43.38 31.40 6.71
CA SER A 12 -42.48 30.39 6.17
C SER A 12 -41.21 30.40 7.02
N SER A 13 -41.03 29.36 7.84
CA SER A 13 -39.76 29.03 8.47
C SER A 13 -38.80 28.55 7.37
N GLY A 14 -37.76 29.35 7.10
CA GLY A 14 -36.65 28.94 6.22
C GLY A 14 -35.86 27.77 6.84
N PRO A 15 -35.19 26.95 6.02
CA PRO A 15 -34.36 25.86 6.52
C PRO A 15 -33.15 26.44 7.28
N ALA A 16 -32.90 25.89 8.47
CA ALA A 16 -31.70 26.18 9.25
C ALA A 16 -30.47 25.86 8.40
N ALA A 17 -29.55 26.83 8.29
CA ALA A 17 -28.27 26.62 7.64
C ALA A 17 -27.53 25.49 8.36
N THR A 18 -27.28 24.39 7.65
CA THR A 18 -26.44 23.30 8.12
C THR A 18 -25.01 23.83 8.12
N GLU A 19 -24.42 24.05 9.31
CA GLU A 19 -22.98 24.33 9.41
C GLU A 19 -22.23 23.14 8.80
N ALA A 20 -21.38 23.41 7.81
CA ALA A 20 -20.60 22.37 7.17
C ALA A 20 -19.64 21.76 8.19
N GLU A 21 -19.63 20.43 8.30
CA GLU A 21 -18.67 19.73 9.15
C GLU A 21 -17.23 20.00 8.66
N PRO A 22 -16.26 20.20 9.57
CA PRO A 22 -14.88 20.47 9.19
C PRO A 22 -14.28 19.27 8.45
N SER A 23 -13.47 19.53 7.42
CA SER A 23 -12.80 18.45 6.69
C SER A 23 -11.74 17.76 7.55
N PHE A 24 -11.30 16.58 7.11
CA PHE A 24 -10.20 15.86 7.75
C PHE A 24 -8.92 16.71 7.85
N GLU A 25 -8.57 17.40 6.75
CA GLU A 25 -7.38 18.26 6.67
C GLU A 25 -7.49 19.42 7.67
N ASP A 26 -8.66 20.06 7.76
CA ASP A 26 -8.90 21.14 8.73
C ASP A 26 -8.74 20.67 10.19
N LEU A 27 -9.20 19.44 10.48
CA LEU A 27 -9.10 18.85 11.82
C LEU A 27 -7.64 18.51 12.15
N ALA A 28 -6.90 17.91 11.22
CA ALA A 28 -5.50 17.56 11.40
C ALA A 28 -4.63 18.81 11.65
N GLU A 29 -4.74 19.82 10.77
CA GLU A 29 -4.00 21.07 10.94
C GLU A 29 -4.31 21.78 12.26
N ARG A 30 -5.57 21.70 12.71
CA ARG A 30 -5.98 22.29 13.99
C ARG A 30 -5.39 21.53 15.17
N VAL A 31 -5.30 20.21 15.11
CA VAL A 31 -4.65 19.38 16.15
C VAL A 31 -3.16 19.72 16.22
N ASP A 32 -2.46 19.74 15.08
CA ASP A 32 -1.03 20.06 15.03
C ASP A 32 -0.74 21.42 15.65
N ARG A 33 -1.51 22.44 15.25
CA ARG A 33 -1.39 23.80 15.81
C ARG A 33 -1.65 23.85 17.31
N ALA A 34 -2.62 23.07 17.80
CA ALA A 34 -2.93 23.01 19.23
C ALA A 34 -1.82 22.31 20.03
N VAL A 35 -1.23 21.25 19.47
CA VAL A 35 -0.10 20.54 20.06
C VAL A 35 1.13 21.44 20.13
N GLU A 36 1.47 22.15 19.06
CA GLU A 36 2.57 23.13 19.05
C GLU A 36 2.36 24.23 20.09
N ALA A 37 1.15 24.79 20.15
CA ALA A 37 0.81 25.82 21.13
C ALA A 37 0.91 25.31 22.58
N ALA A 38 0.46 24.08 22.83
CA ALA A 38 0.56 23.45 24.15
C ALA A 38 2.03 23.17 24.53
N ALA A 39 2.86 22.75 23.57
CA ALA A 39 4.29 22.49 23.78
C ALA A 39 5.08 23.76 24.13
N ALA A 40 4.60 24.93 23.73
CA ALA A 40 5.20 26.22 24.07
C ALA A 40 4.81 26.74 25.48
N LEU A 41 3.94 26.04 26.22
CA LEU A 41 3.56 26.41 27.58
C LEU A 41 4.57 25.88 28.60
N ASP A 42 4.97 26.74 29.54
CA ASP A 42 5.90 26.39 30.61
C ASP A 42 5.23 26.30 31.99
N GLY A 43 5.88 25.57 32.89
CA GLY A 43 5.50 25.46 34.30
C GLY A 43 4.08 24.91 34.50
N ALA A 44 3.35 25.49 35.46
CA ALA A 44 2.03 25.01 35.85
C ALA A 44 0.99 25.04 34.71
N ALA A 45 1.15 25.93 33.71
CA ALA A 45 0.24 26.00 32.57
C ALA A 45 0.46 24.81 31.61
N GLY A 46 1.71 24.44 31.34
CA GLY A 46 2.05 23.26 30.56
C GLY A 46 1.61 21.96 31.25
N GLU A 47 1.87 21.84 32.56
CA GLU A 47 1.42 20.69 33.36
C GLU A 47 -0.10 20.52 33.35
N ALA A 48 -0.86 21.60 33.54
CA ALA A 48 -2.32 21.55 33.51
C ALA A 48 -2.88 21.21 32.13
N ALA A 49 -2.26 21.71 31.05
CA ALA A 49 -2.66 21.41 29.68
C ALA A 49 -2.40 19.93 29.33
N ALA A 50 -1.23 19.41 29.70
CA ALA A 50 -0.87 18.01 29.48
C ALA A 50 -1.80 17.06 30.26
N GLU A 51 -2.11 17.38 31.53
CA GLU A 51 -3.03 16.58 32.34
C GLU A 51 -4.45 16.59 31.77
N LEU A 52 -4.94 17.75 31.31
CA LEU A 52 -6.25 17.85 30.67
C LEU A 52 -6.32 17.00 29.40
N GLN A 53 -5.30 17.09 28.54
CA GLN A 53 -5.21 16.28 27.33
C GLN A 53 -5.21 14.78 27.67
N ALA A 54 -4.35 14.37 28.60
CA ALA A 54 -4.25 12.96 29.02
C ALA A 54 -5.58 12.43 29.59
N ALA A 55 -6.26 13.22 30.42
CA ALA A 55 -7.55 12.84 31.00
C ALA A 55 -8.64 12.67 29.94
N ILE A 56 -8.70 13.60 28.96
CA ILE A 56 -9.65 13.51 27.84
C ILE A 56 -9.34 12.29 26.96
N GLU A 57 -8.08 12.09 26.60
CA GLU A 57 -7.65 10.95 25.79
C GLU A 57 -7.96 9.62 26.46
N GLU A 58 -7.82 9.51 27.78
CA GLU A 58 -8.14 8.29 28.51
C GLU A 58 -9.64 7.99 28.46
N VAL A 59 -10.50 9.01 28.64
CA VAL A 59 -11.95 8.86 28.50
C VAL A 59 -12.31 8.40 27.08
N HIS A 60 -11.74 9.04 26.06
CA HIS A 60 -11.97 8.66 24.66
C HIS A 60 -11.51 7.23 24.38
N ARG A 61 -10.30 6.87 24.81
CA ARG A 61 -9.71 5.53 24.64
C ARG A 61 -10.61 4.46 25.27
N VAL A 62 -11.06 4.66 26.51
CA VAL A 62 -11.96 3.72 27.20
C VAL A 62 -13.31 3.62 26.49
N GLY A 63 -13.89 4.76 26.10
CA GLY A 63 -15.17 4.82 25.40
C GLY A 63 -15.14 4.11 24.04
N LEU A 64 -14.20 4.49 23.18
CA LEU A 64 -14.04 3.93 21.83
C LEU A 64 -13.72 2.43 21.88
N ARG A 65 -12.86 1.97 22.80
CA ARG A 65 -12.60 0.52 22.96
C ARG A 65 -13.86 -0.25 23.34
N ARG A 66 -14.70 0.31 24.22
CA ARG A 66 -15.99 -0.31 24.59
C ARG A 66 -16.95 -0.37 23.40
N ILE A 67 -17.05 0.71 22.62
CA ILE A 67 -17.89 0.78 21.42
C ILE A 67 -17.44 -0.27 20.40
N VAL A 68 -16.15 -0.25 20.02
CA VAL A 68 -15.58 -1.16 19.02
C VAL A 68 -15.75 -2.62 19.47
N ARG A 69 -15.53 -2.92 20.76
CA ARG A 69 -15.75 -4.27 21.30
C ARG A 69 -17.22 -4.70 21.19
N ALA A 70 -18.16 -3.85 21.62
CA ALA A 70 -19.58 -4.16 21.57
C ALA A 70 -20.07 -4.37 20.12
N MET A 71 -19.57 -3.58 19.17
CA MET A 71 -19.90 -3.71 17.75
C MET A 71 -19.32 -4.99 17.13
N ARG A 72 -18.11 -5.40 17.53
CA ARG A 72 -17.44 -6.61 17.02
C ARG A 72 -18.04 -7.91 17.55
N GLU A 73 -18.62 -7.89 18.76
CA GLU A 73 -19.25 -9.06 19.40
C GLU A 73 -20.58 -9.47 18.73
N ARG A 74 -21.19 -8.59 17.92
CA ARG A 74 -22.45 -8.87 17.22
C ARG A 74 -22.24 -8.91 15.71
N PRO A 75 -22.67 -9.97 15.00
CA PRO A 75 -22.51 -10.07 13.55
C PRO A 75 -23.12 -8.89 12.79
N GLU A 76 -24.31 -8.41 13.22
CA GLU A 76 -25.06 -7.35 12.52
C GLU A 76 -24.34 -5.99 12.49
N THR A 77 -23.51 -5.69 13.50
CA THR A 77 -22.79 -4.42 13.62
C THR A 77 -21.33 -4.52 13.21
N ARG A 78 -20.84 -5.74 12.95
CA ARG A 78 -19.44 -5.99 12.58
C ARG A 78 -19.12 -5.50 11.18
N GLU A 79 -20.01 -5.69 10.22
CA GLU A 79 -19.84 -5.17 8.85
C GLU A 79 -19.82 -3.64 8.86
N LEU A 80 -20.74 -3.01 9.59
CA LEU A 80 -20.78 -1.56 9.76
C LEU A 80 -19.49 -1.01 10.40
N LEU A 81 -18.91 -1.73 11.37
CA LEU A 81 -17.63 -1.34 11.97
C LEU A 81 -16.52 -1.27 10.91
N PHE A 82 -16.46 -2.22 9.97
CA PHE A 82 -15.46 -2.18 8.90
C PHE A 82 -15.67 -0.98 7.98
N THR A 83 -16.91 -0.74 7.53
CA THR A 83 -17.25 0.45 6.73
C THR A 83 -16.89 1.75 7.44
N LEU A 84 -17.07 1.82 8.77
CA LEU A 84 -16.69 3.00 9.54
C LEU A 84 -15.16 3.14 9.65
N VAL A 85 -14.40 2.05 9.74
CA VAL A 85 -12.92 2.11 9.79
C VAL A 85 -12.33 2.59 8.45
N ASP A 86 -13.05 2.44 7.34
CA ASP A 86 -12.66 2.96 6.03
C ASP A 86 -12.87 4.49 5.90
N ASP A 87 -13.65 5.10 6.80
CA ASP A 87 -13.74 6.56 6.89
C ASP A 87 -12.44 7.15 7.47
N PRO A 88 -11.79 8.11 6.80
CA PRO A 88 -10.47 8.60 7.21
C PRO A 88 -10.47 9.30 8.57
N VAL A 89 -11.57 9.97 8.96
CA VAL A 89 -11.69 10.64 10.26
C VAL A 89 -11.83 9.61 11.37
N VAL A 90 -12.64 8.58 11.14
CA VAL A 90 -12.80 7.46 12.09
C VAL A 90 -11.50 6.67 12.19
N HIS A 91 -10.82 6.40 11.07
CA HIS A 91 -9.54 5.70 11.04
C HIS A 91 -8.48 6.43 11.87
N LEU A 92 -8.36 7.75 11.68
CA LEU A 92 -7.47 8.59 12.48
C LEU A 92 -7.81 8.55 13.96
N LEU A 93 -9.09 8.72 14.32
CA LEU A 93 -9.54 8.67 15.70
C LEU A 93 -9.17 7.34 16.38
N LEU A 94 -9.43 6.22 15.70
CA LEU A 94 -9.11 4.89 16.24
C LEU A 94 -7.60 4.64 16.29
N SER A 95 -6.82 5.19 15.36
CA SER A 95 -5.36 5.10 15.34
C SER A 95 -4.71 5.93 16.44
N LEU A 96 -5.15 7.18 16.64
CA LEU A 96 -4.71 8.07 17.73
C LEU A 96 -4.90 7.42 19.11
N HIS A 97 -5.98 6.66 19.28
CA HIS A 97 -6.25 5.95 20.53
C HIS A 97 -5.65 4.52 20.59
N GLY A 98 -4.86 4.12 19.60
CA GLY A 98 -4.17 2.83 19.52
C GLY A 98 -5.11 1.62 19.45
N ILE A 99 -6.31 1.83 18.90
CA ILE A 99 -7.35 0.81 18.71
C ILE A 99 -7.13 0.10 17.38
N VAL A 100 -6.87 0.87 16.33
CA VAL A 100 -6.25 0.36 15.10
C VAL A 100 -4.74 0.51 15.31
N ARG A 101 -4.01 -0.60 15.17
CA ARG A 101 -2.54 -0.56 15.14
C ARG A 101 -2.12 -0.74 13.70
N PRO A 102 -1.08 -0.02 13.23
CA PRO A 102 -0.43 -0.38 11.97
C PRO A 102 -0.07 -1.86 12.06
N ASP A 103 -0.41 -2.61 11.03
CA ASP A 103 0.02 -3.98 10.94
C ASP A 103 1.56 -4.02 11.03
N PRO A 104 2.15 -4.80 11.96
CA PRO A 104 3.58 -4.79 12.21
C PRO A 104 4.39 -5.24 10.99
N VAL A 105 3.80 -6.00 10.06
CA VAL A 105 4.44 -6.36 8.80
C VAL A 105 4.49 -5.15 7.87
N THR A 106 3.36 -4.47 7.66
CA THR A 106 3.31 -3.26 6.82
C THR A 106 4.28 -2.18 7.32
N HIS A 107 4.31 -1.93 8.63
CA HIS A 107 5.19 -0.92 9.21
C HIS A 107 6.67 -1.32 9.10
N ALA A 108 7.00 -2.60 9.30
CA ALA A 108 8.35 -3.10 9.10
C ALA A 108 8.81 -2.93 7.64
N GLN A 109 7.97 -3.26 6.67
CA GLN A 109 8.29 -3.10 5.24
C GLN A 109 8.52 -1.64 4.84
N GLN A 110 7.74 -0.70 5.40
CA GLN A 110 7.95 0.74 5.20
C GLN A 110 9.31 1.19 5.76
N VAL A 111 9.64 0.78 6.99
CA VAL A 111 10.93 1.08 7.61
C VAL A 111 12.09 0.52 6.79
N LEU A 112 11.96 -0.73 6.32
CA LEU A 112 12.97 -1.37 5.47
C LEU A 112 13.17 -0.64 4.14
N THR A 113 12.11 -0.10 3.55
CA THR A 113 12.18 0.71 2.31
C THR A 113 13.02 1.96 2.51
N VAL A 114 12.93 2.61 3.69
CA VAL A 114 13.72 3.80 4.02
C VAL A 114 15.20 3.48 4.19
N VAL A 115 15.54 2.32 4.76
CA VAL A 115 16.95 1.93 5.02
C VAL A 115 17.62 1.21 3.86
N ARG A 116 16.85 0.73 2.86
CA ARG A 116 17.37 0.07 1.65
C ARG A 116 18.52 0.78 0.94
N PRO A 117 18.48 2.11 0.71
CA PRO A 117 19.60 2.81 0.08
C PRO A 117 20.93 2.65 0.85
N GLN A 118 20.88 2.64 2.19
CA GLN A 118 22.06 2.43 3.04
C GLN A 118 22.52 0.97 2.99
N LEU A 119 21.60 0.00 3.01
CA LEU A 119 21.93 -1.42 2.84
C LEU A 119 22.61 -1.70 1.50
N GLN A 120 22.09 -1.11 0.42
CA GLN A 120 22.63 -1.24 -0.94
C GLN A 120 24.00 -0.58 -1.07
N SER A 121 24.25 0.53 -0.37
CA SER A 121 25.58 1.16 -0.31
C SER A 121 26.64 0.26 0.34
N HIS A 122 26.22 -0.67 1.20
CA HIS A 122 27.04 -1.70 1.81
C HIS A 122 27.05 -3.02 1.00
N GLY A 123 26.46 -3.02 -0.20
CA GLY A 123 26.45 -4.16 -1.13
C GLY A 123 25.49 -5.27 -0.75
N GLY A 124 24.47 -4.99 0.06
CA GLY A 124 23.43 -5.95 0.42
C GLY A 124 22.02 -5.39 0.31
N ASP A 125 21.03 -6.24 0.56
CA ASP A 125 19.62 -5.87 0.68
C ASP A 125 18.97 -6.69 1.80
N VAL A 126 17.69 -6.48 2.04
CA VAL A 126 16.90 -7.23 3.01
C VAL A 126 15.52 -7.55 2.45
N ALA A 127 15.17 -8.83 2.52
CA ALA A 127 13.82 -9.32 2.30
C ALA A 127 13.14 -9.55 3.66
N PHE A 128 11.95 -8.98 3.82
CA PHE A 128 11.12 -9.20 5.00
C PHE A 128 10.34 -10.51 4.83
N ASP A 129 10.28 -11.34 5.88
CA ASP A 129 9.54 -12.61 5.86
C ASP A 129 8.25 -12.52 6.67
N HIS A 130 8.34 -12.42 8.00
CA HIS A 130 7.18 -12.30 8.89
C HIS A 130 7.56 -11.72 10.26
N VAL A 131 6.56 -11.40 11.08
CA VAL A 131 6.72 -11.15 12.52
C VAL A 131 6.09 -12.28 13.32
N ALA A 132 6.83 -12.89 14.25
CA ALA A 132 6.26 -13.80 15.24
C ALA A 132 6.77 -13.45 16.64
N ASP A 133 5.86 -13.42 17.62
CA ASP A 133 6.15 -13.11 19.02
C ASP A 133 6.97 -11.84 19.25
N GLY A 134 6.78 -10.81 18.41
CA GLY A 134 7.53 -9.55 18.48
C GLY A 134 8.96 -9.62 17.96
N VAL A 135 9.31 -10.72 17.28
CA VAL A 135 10.58 -10.88 16.55
C VAL A 135 10.29 -10.75 15.05
N ALA A 136 11.04 -9.90 14.35
CA ALA A 136 10.96 -9.80 12.90
C ALA A 136 11.96 -10.76 12.25
N TYR A 137 11.46 -11.59 11.34
CA TYR A 137 12.25 -12.53 10.58
C TYR A 137 12.55 -11.93 9.21
N VAL A 138 13.83 -11.83 8.89
CA VAL A 138 14.33 -11.20 7.66
C VAL A 138 15.40 -12.07 7.00
N ARG A 139 15.58 -11.91 5.70
CA ARG A 139 16.67 -12.53 4.92
C ARG A 139 17.56 -11.43 4.38
N LEU A 140 18.87 -11.52 4.62
CA LEU A 140 19.83 -10.55 4.11
C LEU A 140 20.34 -11.00 2.74
N GLU A 141 20.26 -10.14 1.74
CA GLU A 141 20.65 -10.44 0.36
C GLU A 141 21.98 -9.75 -0.03
N GLY A 142 22.56 -10.13 -1.19
CA GLY A 142 23.75 -9.50 -1.77
C GLY A 142 25.09 -10.06 -1.30
N ALA A 143 26.12 -9.20 -1.21
CA ALA A 143 27.51 -9.57 -0.90
C ALA A 143 27.71 -10.26 0.46
N CYS A 144 26.65 -10.32 1.27
CA CYS A 144 26.63 -10.99 2.57
C CYS A 144 26.38 -12.50 2.52
N ASN A 145 26.17 -13.08 1.33
CA ASN A 145 26.03 -14.53 1.13
C ASN A 145 27.33 -15.36 1.30
N GLY A 146 28.39 -14.82 1.90
CA GLY A 146 29.65 -15.58 2.06
C GLY A 146 30.83 -14.93 2.78
N CYS A 147 30.73 -13.70 3.28
CA CYS A 147 31.82 -13.03 4.04
C CYS A 147 31.38 -12.61 5.44
N SER A 148 32.06 -13.11 6.47
CA SER A 148 31.69 -13.01 7.88
C SER A 148 31.76 -11.60 8.51
N MET A 149 32.36 -10.61 7.84
CA MET A 149 32.50 -9.24 8.38
C MET A 149 31.40 -8.27 7.90
N SER A 150 30.85 -8.45 6.69
CA SER A 150 29.82 -7.55 6.13
C SER A 150 28.41 -7.84 6.67
N ALA A 151 28.12 -9.10 7.00
CA ALA A 151 26.81 -9.55 7.47
C ALA A 151 26.41 -8.93 8.84
N VAL A 152 27.39 -8.66 9.71
CA VAL A 152 27.14 -8.08 11.04
C VAL A 152 26.69 -6.63 10.92
N THR A 153 27.32 -5.85 10.04
CA THR A 153 26.99 -4.42 9.87
C THR A 153 25.59 -4.24 9.27
N LEU A 154 25.23 -5.04 8.27
CA LEU A 154 23.88 -5.00 7.68
C LEU A 154 22.81 -5.45 8.67
N ARG A 155 23.07 -6.53 9.42
CA ARG A 155 22.14 -7.00 10.47
C ARG A 155 21.88 -5.89 11.48
N ASN A 156 22.92 -5.25 12.00
CA ASN A 156 22.77 -4.19 13.00
C ASN A 156 21.96 -3.01 12.46
N LEU A 157 22.17 -2.61 11.20
CA LEU A 157 21.42 -1.53 10.58
C LEU A 157 19.92 -1.86 10.44
N VAL A 158 19.59 -3.09 10.03
CA VAL A 158 18.20 -3.57 9.97
C VAL A 158 17.58 -3.66 11.36
N GLU A 159 18.32 -4.21 12.33
CA GLU A 159 17.86 -4.41 13.70
C GLU A 159 17.59 -3.08 14.41
N GLU A 160 18.52 -2.13 14.33
CA GLU A 160 18.35 -0.77 14.88
C GLU A 160 17.14 -0.07 14.25
N ALA A 161 16.96 -0.15 12.93
CA ALA A 161 15.86 0.51 12.24
C ALA A 161 14.50 -0.07 12.63
N LEU A 162 14.36 -1.40 12.62
CA LEU A 162 13.10 -2.08 12.94
C LEU A 162 12.71 -1.92 14.42
N VAL A 163 13.66 -2.08 15.34
CA VAL A 163 13.38 -1.94 16.78
C VAL A 163 13.08 -0.48 17.15
N ALA A 164 13.73 0.50 16.51
CA ALA A 164 13.49 1.91 16.81
C ALA A 164 12.15 2.42 16.27
N GLN A 165 11.72 1.95 15.09
CA GLN A 165 10.58 2.54 14.39
C GLN A 165 9.31 1.68 14.45
N VAL A 166 9.40 0.38 14.75
CA VAL A 166 8.24 -0.51 14.85
C VAL A 166 8.04 -0.97 16.30
N PRO A 167 7.15 -0.34 17.09
CA PRO A 167 7.00 -0.64 18.53
C PRO A 167 6.61 -2.09 18.87
N ALA A 168 6.11 -2.85 17.88
CA ALA A 168 5.75 -4.25 18.04
C ALA A 168 6.96 -5.21 17.90
N ILE A 169 8.10 -4.75 17.37
CA ILE A 169 9.31 -5.53 17.13
C ILE A 169 10.35 -5.16 18.18
N HIS A 170 10.82 -6.15 18.95
CA HIS A 170 11.87 -5.96 19.97
C HIS A 170 13.16 -6.72 19.65
N ALA A 171 13.15 -7.58 18.64
CA ALA A 171 14.32 -8.29 18.16
C ALA A 171 14.18 -8.63 16.66
N VAL A 172 15.32 -8.84 15.99
CA VAL A 172 15.38 -9.27 14.60
C VAL A 172 16.16 -10.58 14.47
N GLU A 173 15.56 -11.55 13.80
CA GLU A 173 16.21 -12.83 13.47
C GLU A 173 16.47 -12.92 11.97
N VAL A 174 17.73 -13.21 11.62
CA VAL A 174 18.12 -13.42 10.23
C VAL A 174 17.93 -14.88 9.90
N LEU A 175 16.95 -15.17 9.04
CA LEU A 175 16.74 -16.51 8.52
C LEU A 175 17.93 -16.90 7.63
N PRO A 176 18.33 -18.18 7.64
CA PRO A 176 19.29 -18.68 6.68
C PRO A 176 18.73 -18.47 5.28
N ASN A 177 19.57 -17.96 4.36
CA ASN A 177 19.22 -17.94 2.96
C ASN A 177 19.17 -19.38 2.46
N GLU A 178 18.06 -19.75 1.84
CA GLU A 178 18.07 -20.92 0.97
C GLU A 178 19.09 -20.62 -0.15
N PRO A 179 20.02 -21.54 -0.45
CA PRO A 179 21.00 -21.30 -1.49
C PRO A 179 20.24 -21.05 -2.79
N THR A 180 20.17 -19.79 -3.21
CA THR A 180 19.82 -19.48 -4.59
C THR A 180 20.91 -20.14 -5.40
N PRO A 181 20.58 -21.10 -6.29
CA PRO A 181 21.58 -21.71 -7.13
C PRO A 181 22.35 -20.59 -7.80
N THR A 182 23.66 -20.48 -7.55
CA THR A 182 24.53 -19.65 -8.38
C THR A 182 24.72 -20.41 -9.68
N LEU A 183 23.63 -20.54 -10.44
CA LEU A 183 23.67 -21.01 -11.80
C LEU A 183 24.24 -19.85 -12.60
N ILE A 184 25.51 -19.99 -12.99
CA ILE A 184 25.91 -19.45 -14.28
C ILE A 184 25.02 -20.20 -15.26
N SER A 185 23.91 -19.56 -15.69
CA SER A 185 22.98 -20.18 -16.62
C SER A 185 23.79 -20.67 -17.81
N VAL A 186 23.70 -21.96 -18.13
CA VAL A 186 24.36 -22.55 -19.30
C VAL A 186 23.94 -21.82 -20.59
N GLU A 187 22.80 -21.12 -20.57
CA GLU A 187 22.34 -20.19 -21.61
C GLU A 187 23.28 -19.00 -21.89
N SER A 188 24.11 -18.57 -20.93
CA SER A 188 25.14 -17.55 -21.19
C SER A 188 26.32 -18.08 -22.03
N MET A 189 26.33 -19.38 -22.37
CA MET A 189 27.34 -20.03 -23.22
C MET A 189 26.83 -20.48 -24.60
N PHE A 190 25.53 -20.42 -24.92
CA PHE A 190 24.99 -20.94 -26.20
C PHE A 190 24.03 -19.98 -26.91
N PRO A 191 24.23 -19.69 -28.22
CA PRO A 191 23.31 -18.86 -28.96
C PRO A 191 22.09 -19.66 -29.49
N ARG A 192 20.91 -19.15 -29.12
CA ARG A 192 19.62 -19.15 -29.84
C ARG A 192 18.63 -20.32 -29.67
N ALA A 193 17.41 -19.91 -29.29
CA ALA A 193 16.09 -20.51 -29.49
C ALA A 193 15.81 -21.89 -28.87
N ALA A 194 15.58 -21.93 -27.55
CA ALA A 194 14.75 -22.98 -26.96
C ALA A 194 13.27 -22.62 -27.19
N ALA A 195 12.47 -23.57 -27.70
CA ALA A 195 11.03 -23.40 -27.83
C ALA A 195 10.42 -23.06 -26.46
N LEU A 196 9.60 -22.00 -26.39
CA LEU A 196 8.95 -21.60 -25.16
C LEU A 196 7.98 -22.71 -24.70
N PRO A 197 7.84 -22.93 -23.38
CA PRO A 197 6.83 -23.84 -22.83
C PRO A 197 5.40 -23.50 -23.31
N PRO A 198 4.41 -24.39 -23.14
CA PRO A 198 3.02 -24.06 -23.45
C PRO A 198 2.51 -22.82 -22.69
N GLY A 199 1.56 -22.11 -23.30
CA GLY A 199 0.92 -20.92 -22.75
C GLY A 199 1.62 -19.59 -23.02
N TRP A 200 2.83 -19.59 -23.60
CA TRP A 200 3.51 -18.37 -24.04
C TRP A 200 2.95 -17.91 -25.40
N VAL A 201 2.40 -16.70 -25.42
CA VAL A 201 1.85 -16.07 -26.61
C VAL A 201 2.75 -14.91 -27.01
N ASP A 202 3.03 -14.80 -28.30
CA ASP A 202 3.70 -13.64 -28.88
C ASP A 202 2.75 -12.45 -28.82
N GLY A 203 3.04 -11.46 -27.97
CA GLY A 203 2.11 -10.40 -27.64
C GLY A 203 2.32 -9.14 -28.47
N LEU A 204 3.38 -8.40 -28.17
CA LEU A 204 3.66 -7.08 -28.72
C LEU A 204 5.12 -6.97 -29.13
N GLY A 205 5.44 -6.07 -30.06
CA GLY A 205 6.80 -5.63 -30.27
C GLY A 205 7.26 -4.73 -29.11
N THR A 206 8.56 -4.71 -28.82
CA THR A 206 9.11 -3.76 -27.82
C THR A 206 8.87 -2.30 -28.23
N ASP A 207 8.79 -2.02 -29.53
CA ASP A 207 8.50 -0.69 -30.07
C ASP A 207 7.02 -0.31 -29.96
N ASP A 208 6.13 -1.29 -29.78
CA ASP A 208 4.69 -1.04 -29.59
C ASP A 208 4.40 -0.49 -28.18
N VAL A 209 5.31 -0.71 -27.22
CA VAL A 209 5.20 -0.23 -25.83
C VAL A 209 6.41 0.65 -25.50
N ALA A 210 6.35 1.91 -25.94
CA ALA A 210 7.40 2.88 -25.64
C ALA A 210 7.64 3.04 -24.11
N PRO A 211 8.83 3.48 -23.67
CA PRO A 211 9.08 3.78 -22.27
C PRO A 211 8.06 4.79 -21.73
N GLY A 212 7.45 4.45 -20.58
CA GLY A 212 6.36 5.23 -19.98
C GLY A 212 5.01 5.04 -20.65
N ALA A 213 4.85 4.03 -21.50
CA ALA A 213 3.57 3.67 -22.09
C ALA A 213 2.92 2.49 -21.38
N LEU A 214 1.59 2.46 -21.52
CA LEU A 214 0.72 1.36 -21.16
C LEU A 214 -0.07 0.96 -22.40
N VAL A 215 -0.12 -0.34 -22.69
CA VAL A 215 -0.86 -0.88 -23.85
C VAL A 215 -1.71 -2.05 -23.40
N ALA A 216 -3.01 -1.99 -23.70
CA ALA A 216 -3.93 -3.11 -23.51
C ALA A 216 -4.01 -3.96 -24.79
N VAL A 217 -3.96 -5.29 -24.64
CA VAL A 217 -4.01 -6.24 -25.75
C VAL A 217 -4.73 -7.51 -25.33
N HIS A 218 -5.51 -8.11 -26.25
CA HIS A 218 -6.07 -9.43 -26.07
C HIS A 218 -5.11 -10.48 -26.64
N LEU A 219 -4.67 -11.43 -25.82
CA LEU A 219 -3.74 -12.49 -26.22
C LEU A 219 -4.45 -13.84 -26.21
N ALA A 220 -4.34 -14.59 -27.30
CA ALA A 220 -4.92 -15.92 -27.45
C ALA A 220 -3.83 -16.95 -27.79
N ALA A 221 -3.82 -18.06 -27.04
CA ALA A 221 -2.96 -19.20 -27.30
C ALA A 221 -3.61 -20.17 -28.31
N ASP A 222 -2.79 -21.03 -28.92
CA ASP A 222 -3.22 -21.98 -29.95
C ASP A 222 -4.24 -23.02 -29.46
N ASP A 223 -4.33 -23.23 -28.15
CA ASP A 223 -5.29 -24.12 -27.50
C ASP A 223 -6.67 -23.49 -27.26
N GLY A 224 -6.86 -22.23 -27.68
CA GLY A 224 -8.10 -21.48 -27.55
C GLY A 224 -8.28 -20.76 -26.21
N THR A 225 -7.31 -20.83 -25.30
CA THR A 225 -7.28 -20.00 -24.08
C THR A 225 -6.79 -18.60 -24.40
N GLY A 226 -7.26 -17.60 -23.65
CA GLY A 226 -6.82 -16.21 -23.84
C GLY A 226 -7.02 -15.34 -22.61
N ALA A 227 -6.36 -14.19 -22.60
CA ALA A 227 -6.45 -13.20 -21.54
C ALA A 227 -6.42 -11.79 -22.11
N ASP A 228 -7.22 -10.90 -21.53
CA ASP A 228 -7.03 -9.47 -21.70
C ASP A 228 -5.88 -9.03 -20.80
N VAL A 229 -4.88 -8.39 -21.40
CA VAL A 229 -3.60 -8.06 -20.77
C VAL A 229 -3.33 -6.57 -20.89
N VAL A 230 -2.76 -5.99 -19.84
CA VAL A 230 -2.15 -4.67 -19.87
C VAL A 230 -0.65 -4.83 -19.72
N VAL A 231 0.10 -4.34 -20.70
CA VAL A 231 1.57 -4.30 -20.70
C VAL A 231 2.02 -2.89 -20.35
N VAL A 232 2.90 -2.79 -19.36
CA VAL A 232 3.40 -1.53 -18.80
C VAL A 232 4.91 -1.49 -18.99
N ASN A 233 5.43 -0.35 -19.45
CA ASN A 233 6.86 -0.13 -19.59
C ASN A 233 7.32 1.01 -18.67
N VAL A 234 7.98 0.68 -17.57
CA VAL A 234 8.62 1.64 -16.64
C VAL A 234 10.12 1.60 -16.88
N ASP A 235 10.69 2.65 -17.48
CA ASP A 235 12.13 2.76 -17.74
C ASP A 235 12.77 1.53 -18.42
N ASN A 236 12.11 0.99 -19.46
CA ASN A 236 12.48 -0.24 -20.19
C ASN A 236 12.34 -1.54 -19.38
N ARG A 237 11.65 -1.50 -18.24
CA ARG A 237 11.19 -2.70 -17.54
C ARG A 237 9.75 -2.97 -17.94
N ILE A 238 9.56 -4.09 -18.65
CA ILE A 238 8.25 -4.54 -19.09
C ILE A 238 7.62 -5.40 -17.99
N SER A 239 6.42 -5.03 -17.58
CA SER A 239 5.54 -5.85 -16.74
C SER A 239 4.21 -6.09 -17.48
N ALA A 240 3.56 -7.22 -17.23
CA ALA A 240 2.26 -7.55 -17.81
C ALA A 240 1.29 -7.99 -16.72
N TYR A 241 0.05 -7.50 -16.76
CA TYR A 241 -1.00 -7.83 -15.81
C TYR A 241 -2.26 -8.23 -16.55
N ARG A 242 -3.14 -9.02 -15.92
CA ARG A 242 -4.52 -9.15 -16.40
C ARG A 242 -5.17 -7.77 -16.41
N ASN A 243 -5.93 -7.47 -17.46
CA ASN A 243 -6.66 -6.21 -17.61
C ASN A 243 -7.88 -6.13 -16.68
N ALA A 244 -7.65 -6.26 -15.37
CA ALA A 244 -8.67 -6.29 -14.34
C ALA A 244 -8.09 -5.70 -13.05
N CYS A 245 -8.68 -4.59 -12.60
CA CYS A 245 -8.38 -3.96 -11.32
C CYS A 245 -8.67 -4.92 -10.17
N ALA A 246 -7.76 -5.06 -9.21
CA ALA A 246 -7.91 -5.97 -8.08
C ALA A 246 -9.05 -5.58 -7.11
N HIS A 247 -9.59 -4.36 -7.22
CA HIS A 247 -10.74 -3.90 -6.43
C HIS A 247 -12.05 -4.56 -6.87
N GLU A 248 -12.48 -4.31 -8.11
CA GLU A 248 -13.79 -4.75 -8.63
C GLU A 248 -13.70 -5.41 -10.03
N GLY A 249 -12.50 -5.71 -10.51
CA GLY A 249 -12.28 -6.37 -11.80
C GLY A 249 -12.47 -5.47 -13.03
N LEU A 250 -12.67 -4.16 -12.85
CA LEU A 250 -12.82 -3.20 -13.95
C LEU A 250 -11.52 -3.04 -14.76
N PRO A 251 -11.59 -2.75 -16.06
CA PRO A 251 -10.41 -2.72 -16.92
C PRO A 251 -9.44 -1.57 -16.59
N LEU A 252 -8.16 -1.82 -16.81
CA LEU A 252 -7.00 -0.95 -16.57
C LEU A 252 -6.41 -0.39 -17.89
N ASP A 253 -7.09 -0.59 -19.01
CA ASP A 253 -6.71 -0.11 -20.35
C ASP A 253 -6.56 1.42 -20.43
N GLY A 254 -7.24 2.16 -19.57
CA GLY A 254 -7.11 3.60 -19.40
C GLY A 254 -6.36 4.05 -18.15
N ALA A 255 -5.61 3.17 -17.48
CA ALA A 255 -4.93 3.51 -16.24
C ALA A 255 -3.83 4.56 -16.43
N LEU A 256 -3.70 5.46 -15.45
CA LEU A 256 -2.69 6.51 -15.45
C LEU A 256 -1.36 5.93 -14.96
N LEU A 257 -0.34 5.92 -15.81
CA LEU A 257 1.02 5.53 -15.46
C LEU A 257 1.86 6.75 -15.09
N ASP A 258 2.32 6.82 -13.85
CA ASP A 258 3.31 7.78 -13.39
C ASP A 258 4.68 7.08 -13.27
N VAL A 259 5.52 7.30 -14.28
CA VAL A 259 6.85 6.68 -14.36
C VAL A 259 7.78 7.21 -13.26
N ALA A 260 7.63 8.47 -12.85
CA ALA A 260 8.49 9.08 -11.85
C ALA A 260 8.17 8.55 -10.44
N ALA A 261 6.88 8.34 -10.15
CA ALA A 261 6.42 7.72 -8.92
C ALA A 261 6.47 6.18 -8.97
N GLY A 262 6.60 5.59 -10.15
CA GLY A 262 6.56 4.14 -10.36
C GLY A 262 5.16 3.56 -10.15
N THR A 263 4.10 4.33 -10.37
CA THR A 263 2.73 3.94 -10.02
C THR A 263 1.80 3.83 -11.22
N LEU A 264 0.81 2.94 -11.09
CA LEU A 264 -0.27 2.72 -12.03
C LEU A 264 -1.60 2.96 -11.31
N THR A 265 -2.39 3.93 -11.76
CA THR A 265 -3.66 4.30 -11.12
C THR A 265 -4.86 3.90 -11.98
N CYS A 266 -5.73 3.07 -11.43
CA CYS A 266 -6.98 2.63 -12.05
C CYS A 266 -7.90 3.83 -12.35
N PRO A 267 -8.46 3.95 -13.58
CA PRO A 267 -9.19 5.14 -14.00
C PRO A 267 -10.60 5.25 -13.39
N TRP A 268 -11.08 4.20 -12.72
CA TRP A 268 -12.45 4.12 -12.21
C TRP A 268 -12.56 4.70 -10.79
N HIS A 269 -11.85 4.09 -9.84
CA HIS A 269 -11.95 4.39 -8.41
C HIS A 269 -10.62 4.87 -7.81
N GLY A 270 -9.59 5.09 -8.64
CA GLY A 270 -8.31 5.64 -8.20
C GLY A 270 -7.42 4.65 -7.44
N PHE A 271 -7.70 3.35 -7.48
CA PHE A 271 -6.82 2.33 -6.90
C PHE A 271 -5.43 2.43 -7.54
N CYS A 272 -4.43 2.67 -6.69
CA CYS A 272 -3.07 2.88 -7.07
C CYS A 272 -2.26 1.60 -6.83
N TYR A 273 -1.41 1.26 -7.79
CA TYR A 273 -0.56 0.09 -7.81
C TYR A 273 0.89 0.49 -8.07
N ASP A 274 1.84 -0.27 -7.56
CA ASP A 274 3.20 -0.24 -8.10
C ASP A 274 3.17 -0.76 -9.54
N ALA A 275 3.68 0.03 -10.48
CA ALA A 275 3.59 -0.27 -11.91
C ALA A 275 4.47 -1.46 -12.34
N THR A 276 5.47 -1.83 -11.53
CA THR A 276 6.43 -2.91 -11.84
C THR A 276 6.03 -4.24 -11.19
N SER A 277 5.55 -4.21 -9.95
CA SER A 277 5.17 -5.40 -9.17
C SER A 277 3.67 -5.70 -9.18
N GLY A 278 2.81 -4.71 -9.41
CA GLY A 278 1.36 -4.85 -9.32
C GLY A 278 0.82 -4.81 -7.89
N GLU A 279 1.65 -4.51 -6.88
CA GLU A 279 1.23 -4.36 -5.49
C GLU A 279 0.29 -3.16 -5.35
N CYS A 280 -0.85 -3.33 -4.67
CA CYS A 280 -1.76 -2.21 -4.44
C CYS A 280 -1.29 -1.34 -3.27
N LEU A 281 -1.06 -0.07 -3.58
CA LEU A 281 -0.65 0.97 -2.64
C LEU A 281 -1.85 1.57 -1.91
N SER A 282 -3.06 1.45 -2.48
CA SER A 282 -4.31 1.91 -1.86
C SER A 282 -4.92 0.93 -0.87
N ALA A 283 -4.73 -0.38 -1.09
CA ALA A 283 -5.30 -1.45 -0.27
C ALA A 283 -4.36 -2.66 -0.25
N PRO A 284 -3.51 -2.80 0.79
CA PRO A 284 -2.58 -3.92 0.91
C PRO A 284 -3.31 -5.27 0.84
N GLY A 285 -2.85 -6.16 -0.04
CA GLY A 285 -3.43 -7.49 -0.27
C GLY A 285 -4.36 -7.60 -1.49
N ALA A 286 -4.83 -6.48 -2.06
CA ALA A 286 -5.59 -6.46 -3.32
C ALA A 286 -4.66 -6.25 -4.51
N GLN A 287 -3.82 -7.24 -4.86
CA GLN A 287 -2.78 -7.11 -5.89
C GLN A 287 -3.29 -7.38 -7.31
N LEU A 288 -2.66 -6.74 -8.31
CA LEU A 288 -2.88 -7.09 -9.72
C LEU A 288 -2.40 -8.51 -10.00
N GLU A 289 -3.14 -9.24 -10.83
CA GLU A 289 -2.70 -10.54 -11.32
C GLU A 289 -1.61 -10.34 -12.37
N GLN A 290 -0.35 -10.53 -11.97
CA GLN A 290 0.79 -10.44 -12.87
C GLN A 290 0.89 -11.68 -13.77
N LEU A 291 1.08 -11.45 -15.05
CA LEU A 291 1.31 -12.49 -16.04
C LEU A 291 2.81 -12.59 -16.34
N PRO A 292 3.40 -13.81 -16.39
CA PRO A 292 4.81 -13.97 -16.71
C PRO A 292 5.13 -13.36 -18.07
N VAL A 293 6.17 -12.53 -18.12
CA VAL A 293 6.62 -11.84 -19.33
C VAL A 293 8.07 -12.16 -19.65
N ARG A 294 8.38 -12.26 -20.93
CA ARG A 294 9.73 -12.48 -21.45
C ARG A 294 9.95 -11.59 -22.65
N VAL A 295 11.01 -10.81 -22.62
CA VAL A 295 11.47 -10.04 -23.79
C VAL A 295 12.57 -10.84 -24.47
N ASP A 296 12.39 -11.16 -25.75
CA ASP A 296 13.38 -11.88 -26.57
C ASP A 296 13.56 -11.14 -27.89
N GLY A 297 14.69 -10.46 -28.03
CA GLY A 297 14.92 -9.53 -29.14
C GLY A 297 13.96 -8.35 -29.10
N ASP A 298 13.17 -8.19 -30.16
CA ASP A 298 12.17 -7.14 -30.38
C ASP A 298 10.75 -7.58 -30.01
N ARG A 299 10.58 -8.76 -29.38
CA ARG A 299 9.28 -9.34 -29.05
C ARG A 299 9.06 -9.45 -27.54
N ILE A 300 7.84 -9.12 -27.12
CA ILE A 300 7.31 -9.30 -25.77
C ILE A 300 6.39 -10.52 -25.80
N TRP A 301 6.79 -11.56 -25.09
CA TRP A 301 6.03 -12.79 -24.89
C TRP A 301 5.35 -12.76 -23.53
N VAL A 302 4.08 -13.14 -23.47
CA VAL A 302 3.32 -13.19 -22.21
C VAL A 302 2.72 -14.58 -22.05
N ARG A 303 2.80 -15.14 -20.84
CA ARG A 303 2.19 -16.43 -20.54
C ARG A 303 0.75 -16.25 -20.05
N VAL A 304 -0.23 -16.69 -20.83
CA VAL A 304 -1.66 -16.45 -20.56
C VAL A 304 -2.34 -17.54 -19.73
N HIS A 305 -1.68 -18.68 -19.51
CA HIS A 305 -2.11 -19.75 -18.61
C HIS A 305 -0.90 -20.55 -18.08
N THR A 306 -1.15 -21.50 -17.17
CA THR A 306 -0.11 -22.32 -16.51
C THR A 306 -0.03 -23.71 -17.10
#